data_AF-A0A944TFW2-F1
#
_entry.id   AF-A0A944TFW2-F1
#
_cell.length_a   1.000
_cell.length_b   1.000
_cell.length_c   1.000
_cell.angle_alpha   90.00
_cell.angle_beta   90.00
_cell.angle_gamma   90.00
#
_symmetry.space_group_name_H-M   'P 1'
#
loop_
_entity.id
_entity.type
_entity.pdbx_description
1 polymer ?
#
loop_
_entity_poly.entity_id
_entity_poly.type
_entity_poly.pdbx_seq_one_letter_code
_entity_poly.pdbx_strand_id
1 'polypeptide(L)'
;MPNGLIIAILGGFIGGVLGVIGTVFSSYWGPRKLEEWKELRIAEKWDQPRKHLLLNMLNHPDMNMRSIETLCRASGTSPDECRRLLVEIDARGIRLRGNREGWVLIKNKPLEQPTEDDDVEE
;
A
#
# COMPACT_ATOMS: atom_id res chain seq x y z
N MET A 1 39.83 -12.73 51.65
CA MET A 1 39.06 -11.78 50.81
C MET A 1 38.38 -12.56 49.68
N PRO A 2 37.06 -12.85 49.76
CA PRO A 2 36.32 -13.59 48.73
C PRO A 2 35.58 -12.70 47.71
N ASN A 3 35.72 -11.38 47.77
CA ASN A 3 34.88 -10.44 47.01
C ASN A 3 35.08 -10.50 45.48
N GLY A 4 36.26 -10.89 44.99
CA GLY A 4 36.55 -10.94 43.55
C GLY A 4 35.77 -12.02 42.79
N LEU A 5 35.52 -13.17 43.43
CA LEU A 5 34.81 -14.29 42.83
C LEU A 5 33.31 -13.98 42.69
N ILE A 6 32.74 -13.34 43.70
CA ILE A 6 31.34 -12.87 43.69
C ILE A 6 31.12 -11.82 42.59
N ILE A 7 32.06 -10.88 42.43
CA ILE A 7 31.99 -9.86 41.37
C ILE A 7 32.08 -10.48 39.97
N ALA A 8 32.94 -11.48 39.78
CA ALA A 8 33.08 -12.17 38.49
C ALA A 8 31.83 -12.96 38.09
N ILE A 9 31.20 -13.66 39.05
CA ILE A 9 29.94 -14.39 38.80
C ILE A 9 28.80 -13.42 38.47
N LEU A 10 28.67 -12.33 39.22
CA LEU A 10 27.68 -11.28 38.96
C LEU A 10 27.88 -10.63 37.58
N GLY A 11 29.12 -10.30 37.22
CA GLY A 11 29.45 -9.73 35.92
C GLY A 11 29.13 -10.69 34.76
N GLY A 12 29.47 -11.98 34.91
CA GLY A 12 29.15 -13.00 33.91
C GLY A 12 27.65 -13.24 33.75
N PHE A 13 26.90 -13.21 34.85
CA PHE A 13 25.45 -13.39 34.81
C PHE A 13 24.75 -12.20 34.14
N ILE A 14 25.13 -10.97 34.50
CA ILE A 14 24.58 -9.74 33.89
C ILE A 14 24.93 -9.69 32.40
N GLY A 15 26.18 -10.00 32.04
CA GLY A 15 26.62 -10.06 30.65
C GLY A 15 25.87 -11.12 29.84
N GLY A 16 25.66 -12.31 30.43
CA GLY A 16 24.90 -13.40 29.80
C GLY A 16 23.44 -13.04 29.57
N VAL A 17 22.76 -12.47 30.57
CA VAL A 17 21.34 -12.05 30.45
C VAL A 17 21.18 -10.94 29.42
N LEU A 18 22.03 -9.91 29.45
CA LEU A 18 21.99 -8.83 28.46
C LEU A 18 22.30 -9.32 27.04
N GLY A 19 23.23 -10.27 26.89
CA GLY A 19 23.54 -10.90 25.62
C GLY A 19 22.34 -11.61 25.01
N VAL A 20 21.65 -12.45 25.80
CA VAL A 20 20.46 -13.18 25.35
C VAL A 20 19.32 -12.24 24.99
N ILE A 21 19.06 -11.22 25.81
CA ILE A 21 18.04 -10.21 25.52
C ILE A 21 18.38 -9.47 24.22
N GLY A 22 19.64 -9.05 24.04
CA GLY A 22 20.09 -8.38 22.82
C GLY A 22 19.89 -9.25 21.57
N THR A 23 20.22 -10.53 21.63
CA THR A 23 20.03 -11.47 20.51
C THR A 23 18.56 -11.70 20.17
N VAL A 24 17.69 -11.87 21.17
CA VAL A 24 16.24 -12.04 20.95
C VAL A 24 15.62 -10.77 20.35
N PHE A 25 15.99 -9.60 20.86
CA PHE A 25 15.51 -8.34 20.30
C PHE A 25 16.00 -8.11 18.86
N SER A 26 17.29 -8.38 18.57
CA SER A 26 17.82 -8.17 17.22
C SER A 26 17.26 -9.16 16.21
N SER A 27 17.05 -10.42 16.61
CA SER A 27 16.59 -11.50 15.72
C SER A 27 15.09 -11.47 15.47
N TYR A 28 14.28 -10.98 16.40
CA TYR A 28 12.82 -10.99 16.25
C TYR A 28 12.25 -9.64 15.79
N TRP A 29 12.68 -8.53 16.41
CA TRP A 29 12.16 -7.20 16.06
C TRP A 29 12.87 -6.58 14.86
N GLY A 30 14.18 -6.85 14.70
CA GLY A 30 14.97 -6.33 13.60
C GLY A 30 14.39 -6.66 12.22
N PRO A 31 14.15 -7.95 11.90
CA PRO A 31 13.69 -8.35 10.57
C PRO A 31 12.29 -7.82 10.25
N ARG A 32 11.33 -7.95 11.18
CA ARG A 32 9.95 -7.47 10.98
C ARG A 32 9.87 -5.98 10.71
N LYS A 33 10.61 -5.17 11.48
CA LYS A 33 10.62 -3.71 11.27
C LYS A 33 11.26 -3.34 9.94
N LEU A 34 12.29 -4.07 9.52
CA LEU A 34 12.95 -3.84 8.23
C LEU A 34 12.03 -4.15 7.04
N GLU A 35 11.22 -5.19 7.14
CA GLU A 35 10.22 -5.55 6.12
C GLU A 35 9.14 -4.48 6.01
N GLU A 36 8.52 -4.09 7.12
CA GLU A 36 7.54 -2.99 7.17
C GLU A 36 8.12 -1.70 6.55
N TRP A 37 9.37 -1.36 6.88
CA TRP A 37 10.03 -0.16 6.34
C TRP A 37 10.36 -0.28 4.84
N LYS A 38 10.62 -1.48 4.33
CA LYS A 38 10.83 -1.70 2.90
C LYS A 38 9.53 -1.56 2.14
N GLU A 39 8.44 -2.14 2.64
CA GLU A 39 7.11 -2.02 2.04
C GLU A 39 6.64 -0.57 2.01
N LEU A 40 6.80 0.16 3.12
CA LEU A 40 6.48 1.59 3.19
C LEU A 40 7.31 2.41 2.19
N ARG A 41 8.61 2.13 2.06
CA ARG A 41 9.45 2.83 1.07
C ARG A 41 9.07 2.52 -0.37
N ILE A 42 8.67 1.30 -0.68
CA ILE A 42 8.20 0.93 -2.02
C ILE A 42 6.89 1.66 -2.32
N ALA A 43 5.94 1.67 -1.37
CA ALA A 43 4.69 2.40 -1.48
C ALA A 43 4.93 3.91 -1.67
N GLU A 44 5.78 4.53 -0.87
CA GLU A 44 6.08 5.97 -1.00
C GLU A 44 6.81 6.31 -2.29
N LYS A 45 7.77 5.48 -2.71
CA LYS A 45 8.59 5.78 -3.89
C LYS A 45 7.84 5.61 -5.20
N TRP A 46 6.98 4.58 -5.30
CA TRP A 46 6.35 4.21 -6.56
C TRP A 46 4.85 4.45 -6.59
N ASP A 47 4.14 4.16 -5.50
CA ASP A 47 2.68 4.31 -5.50
C ASP A 47 2.27 5.78 -5.47
N GLN A 48 2.99 6.65 -4.74
CA GLN A 48 2.64 8.07 -4.68
C GLN A 48 2.69 8.76 -6.06
N PRO A 49 3.78 8.66 -6.84
CA PRO A 49 3.80 9.20 -8.21
C PRO A 49 2.71 8.63 -9.11
N ARG A 50 2.43 7.32 -9.02
CA ARG A 50 1.39 6.65 -9.81
C ARG A 50 0.00 7.13 -9.41
N LYS A 51 -0.29 7.26 -8.12
CA LYS A 51 -1.55 7.81 -7.60
C LYS A 51 -1.76 9.24 -8.06
N HIS A 52 -0.72 10.07 -7.98
CA HIS A 52 -0.78 11.45 -8.46
C HIS A 52 -1.08 11.52 -9.96
N LEU A 53 -0.45 10.68 -10.77
CA LEU A 53 -0.73 10.58 -12.20
C LEU A 53 -2.18 10.15 -12.48
N LEU A 54 -2.64 9.06 -11.84
CA LEU A 54 -4.01 8.57 -11.99
C LEU A 54 -5.04 9.63 -11.57
N LEU A 55 -4.80 10.30 -10.45
CA LEU A 55 -5.64 11.38 -9.94
C LEU A 55 -5.72 12.54 -10.95
N ASN A 56 -4.60 12.96 -11.53
CA ASN A 56 -4.57 14.00 -12.56
C ASN A 56 -5.32 13.58 -13.82
N MET A 57 -5.18 12.32 -14.25
CA MET A 57 -5.87 11.78 -15.42
C MET A 57 -7.38 11.74 -15.25
N LEU A 58 -7.88 11.45 -14.04
CA LEU A 58 -9.31 11.40 -13.72
C LEU A 58 -9.91 12.76 -13.30
N ASN A 59 -9.06 13.73 -12.95
CA ASN A 59 -9.48 15.12 -12.73
C ASN A 59 -9.53 15.96 -14.00
N HIS A 60 -9.09 15.42 -15.14
CA HIS A 60 -9.08 16.17 -16.39
C HIS A 60 -10.53 16.53 -16.80
N PRO A 61 -10.84 17.82 -17.06
CA PRO A 61 -12.22 18.28 -17.28
C PRO A 61 -12.90 17.58 -18.46
N ASP A 62 -12.17 17.36 -19.55
CA ASP A 62 -12.71 16.72 -20.77
C ASP A 62 -12.78 15.19 -20.70
N MET A 63 -12.05 14.56 -19.76
CA MET A 63 -11.88 13.11 -19.68
C MET A 63 -11.71 12.69 -18.22
N ASN A 64 -12.83 12.74 -17.48
CA ASN A 64 -12.88 12.40 -16.06
C ASN A 64 -13.18 10.92 -15.79
N MET A 65 -13.41 10.12 -16.83
CA MET A 65 -13.60 8.66 -16.77
C MET A 65 -12.73 7.97 -17.82
N ARG A 66 -12.07 6.88 -17.47
CA ARG A 66 -11.14 6.17 -18.37
C ARG A 66 -11.22 4.66 -18.17
N SER A 67 -10.90 3.91 -19.22
CA SER A 67 -10.85 2.44 -19.12
C SER A 67 -9.65 1.98 -18.28
N ILE A 68 -9.78 0.81 -17.66
CA ILE A 68 -8.71 0.23 -16.84
C ILE A 68 -7.42 0.02 -17.66
N GLU A 69 -7.52 -0.34 -18.94
CA GLU A 69 -6.34 -0.55 -19.80
C GLU A 69 -5.58 0.76 -20.05
N THR A 70 -6.30 1.87 -20.18
CA THR A 70 -5.70 3.19 -20.36
C THR A 70 -4.95 3.62 -19.10
N LEU A 71 -5.57 3.40 -17.94
CA LEU A 71 -4.99 3.75 -16.64
C LEU A 71 -3.75 2.89 -16.36
N CYS A 72 -3.83 1.57 -16.53
CA CYS A 72 -2.70 0.64 -16.37
C CYS A 72 -1.52 1.01 -17.28
N ARG A 73 -1.79 1.35 -18.54
CA ARG A 73 -0.77 1.76 -19.50
C ARG A 73 -0.07 3.05 -19.07
N ALA A 74 -0.82 4.00 -18.52
CA ALA A 74 -0.26 5.27 -18.07
C ALA A 74 0.53 5.14 -16.76
N SER A 75 0.02 4.38 -15.78
CA SER A 75 0.69 4.17 -14.50
C SER A 75 1.81 3.12 -14.54
N GLY A 76 1.87 2.32 -15.61
CA GLY A 76 2.82 1.22 -15.73
C GLY A 76 2.58 0.11 -14.70
N THR A 77 1.30 -0.17 -14.38
CA THR A 77 0.88 -1.13 -13.35
C THR A 77 0.10 -2.28 -13.97
N SER A 78 0.05 -3.41 -13.26
CA SER A 78 -0.90 -4.48 -13.58
C SER A 78 -2.35 -4.01 -13.32
N PRO A 79 -3.37 -4.69 -13.87
CA PRO A 79 -4.77 -4.39 -13.56
C PRO A 79 -5.07 -4.37 -12.07
N ASP A 80 -4.63 -5.38 -11.32
CA ASP A 80 -4.93 -5.48 -9.88
C ASP A 80 -4.23 -4.38 -9.06
N GLU A 81 -2.99 -4.07 -9.39
CA GLU A 81 -2.26 -2.96 -8.78
C GLU A 81 -2.93 -1.62 -9.12
N CYS A 82 -3.35 -1.43 -10.37
CA CYS A 82 -4.05 -0.22 -10.79
C CYS A 82 -5.36 -0.03 -10.01
N ARG A 83 -6.19 -1.08 -9.89
CA ARG A 83 -7.44 -1.04 -9.11
C ARG A 83 -7.18 -0.70 -7.65
N ARG A 84 -6.16 -1.28 -7.02
CA ARG A 84 -5.76 -0.93 -5.65
C ARG A 84 -5.44 0.56 -5.53
N LEU A 85 -4.58 1.09 -6.42
CA LEU A 85 -4.21 2.51 -6.41
C LEU A 85 -5.40 3.43 -6.66
N LEU A 86 -6.33 3.02 -7.52
CA LEU A 86 -7.55 3.76 -7.84
C LEU A 86 -8.49 3.84 -6.63
N VAL A 87 -8.66 2.75 -5.90
CA VAL A 87 -9.41 2.74 -4.63
C VAL A 87 -8.76 3.67 -3.61
N GLU A 88 -7.42 3.66 -3.51
CA GLU A 88 -6.69 4.55 -2.60
C GLU A 88 -6.82 6.05 -2.91
N ILE A 89 -7.28 6.42 -4.11
CA ILE A 89 -7.54 7.82 -4.52
C ILE A 89 -9.04 8.13 -4.66
N ASP A 90 -9.89 7.37 -3.96
CA ASP A 90 -11.35 7.53 -3.98
C ASP A 90 -11.96 7.44 -5.39
N ALA A 91 -11.42 6.57 -6.24
CA ALA A 91 -12.04 6.19 -7.50
C ALA A 91 -12.90 4.94 -7.34
N ARG A 92 -13.94 4.82 -8.17
CA ARG A 92 -14.81 3.65 -8.28
C ARG A 92 -14.77 3.06 -9.68
N GLY A 93 -14.98 1.74 -9.74
CA GLY A 93 -15.28 1.05 -10.99
C GLY A 93 -16.67 1.42 -11.51
N ILE A 94 -16.77 1.51 -12.83
CA ILE A 94 -17.99 1.72 -13.61
C ILE A 94 -17.94 0.83 -14.85
N ARG A 95 -19.10 0.58 -15.46
CA ARG A 95 -19.16 0.07 -16.81
C ARG A 95 -19.04 1.24 -17.80
N LEU A 96 -18.28 0.99 -18.86
CA LEU A 96 -18.20 1.83 -20.05
C LEU A 96 -18.90 1.10 -21.20
N ARG A 97 -19.20 1.84 -22.27
CA ARG A 97 -19.75 1.29 -23.51
C ARG A 97 -19.00 0.03 -23.96
N GLY A 98 -19.79 -1.01 -24.27
CA GLY A 98 -19.30 -2.33 -24.65
C GLY A 98 -18.91 -3.22 -23.45
N ASN A 99 -19.53 -3.00 -22.27
CA ASN A 99 -19.28 -3.77 -21.05
C ASN A 99 -17.81 -3.78 -20.62
N ARG A 100 -17.10 -2.66 -20.85
CA ARG A 100 -15.69 -2.52 -20.48
C ARG A 100 -15.57 -1.91 -19.10
N GLU A 101 -14.56 -2.32 -18.36
CA GLU A 101 -14.25 -1.76 -17.06
C GLU A 101 -13.68 -0.33 -17.22
N GLY A 102 -14.35 0.63 -16.59
CA GLY A 102 -13.89 2.00 -16.45
C GLY A 102 -13.78 2.43 -15.01
N TRP A 103 -13.10 3.55 -14.80
CA TRP A 103 -12.91 4.14 -13.49
C TRP A 103 -13.10 5.64 -13.54
N VAL A 104 -13.64 6.17 -12.44
CA VAL A 104 -13.98 7.58 -12.24
C VAL A 104 -13.82 7.93 -10.76
N LEU A 105 -13.47 9.17 -10.44
CA LEU A 105 -13.47 9.63 -9.05
C LEU A 105 -14.89 9.65 -8.49
N ILE A 106 -15.08 9.18 -7.25
CA ILE A 106 -16.38 9.11 -6.60
C ILE A 106 -17.06 10.48 -6.55
N LYS A 107 -16.29 11.57 -6.38
CA LYS A 107 -16.82 12.95 -6.41
C LYS A 107 -17.49 13.32 -7.75
N ASN A 108 -17.09 12.69 -8.85
CA ASN A 108 -17.64 12.92 -10.19
C ASN A 108 -18.80 11.97 -10.51
N LYS A 109 -18.84 10.78 -9.89
CA LYS A 109 -19.94 9.81 -9.99
C LYS A 109 -20.14 9.10 -8.64
N PRO A 110 -21.00 9.65 -7.75
CA PRO A 110 -21.24 9.12 -6.42
C PRO A 110 -21.74 7.66 -6.40
N LEU A 111 -21.52 6.95 -5.29
CA LEU A 111 -21.88 5.52 -5.15
C LEU A 111 -23.39 5.26 -5.22
N GLU A 112 -24.19 6.22 -4.74
CA GLU A 112 -25.64 6.13 -4.63
C GLU A 112 -26.38 6.30 -5.97
N GLN A 113 -25.68 6.75 -7.01
CA GLN A 113 -26.27 6.86 -8.34
C GLN A 113 -26.26 5.48 -9.00
N PRO A 114 -27.42 4.94 -9.41
CA PRO A 114 -27.45 3.75 -10.26
C PRO A 114 -26.60 4.04 -11.48
N THR A 115 -25.70 3.11 -11.81
CA THR A 115 -24.98 3.26 -13.07
C THR A 115 -25.99 3.01 -14.18
N GLU A 116 -26.02 3.84 -15.23
CA GLU A 116 -26.96 3.69 -16.36
C GLU A 116 -26.90 2.31 -17.05
N ASP A 117 -25.96 1.44 -16.64
CA ASP A 117 -25.79 0.06 -17.08
C ASP A 117 -26.36 -0.98 -16.07
N ASP A 118 -26.93 -0.55 -14.95
CA ASP A 118 -27.67 -1.40 -13.98
C ASP A 118 -29.12 -1.67 -14.46
N ASP A 119 -29.59 -0.94 -15.48
CA ASP A 119 -30.95 -1.04 -16.04
C ASP A 119 -31.05 -1.91 -17.31
N VAL A 120 -29.96 -2.56 -17.73
CA VAL A 120 -29.98 -3.51 -18.87
C VAL A 120 -30.04 -4.93 -18.32
N GLU A 121 -31.22 -5.32 -17.82
CA GLU A 121 -31.63 -6.72 -17.76
C GLU A 121 -31.90 -7.20 -19.20
N GLU A 122 -31.00 -8.01 -19.77
CA GLU A 122 -31.30 -8.97 -20.84
C GLU A 122 -30.67 -10.34 -20.54
#